data_AF-A0A1W9UEB5-F1
#
_entry.id   AF-A0A1W9UEB5-F1
#
_cell.length_a   1.000
_cell.length_b   1.000
_cell.length_c   1.000
_cell.angle_alpha   90.00
_cell.angle_beta   90.00
_cell.angle_gamma   90.00
#
_symmetry.space_group_name_H-M   'P 1'
#
loop_
_entity.id
_entity.type
_entity.pdbx_description
1 polymer ?
#
loop_
_entity_poly.entity_id
_entity_poly.type
_entity_poly.pdbx_seq_one_letter_code
_entity_poly.pdbx_strand_id
1 'polypeptide(L)'
;MNRCKSCALYLCIALLLLTFAQSVGSARRTSLTIDEGLHITSGYTILRSGDFRLVEEHPPLVKVWAAMPLLAVPDLPDPRALPPWKEAAQPTTESRPLLQMAQQWLYPYQPIDRLVFPARAMVALLAVLLGAVVFRWAADLGSWKGGLLALFLLTFDPNILAHASVAGTDLGAACFITLALFALARFLRRPTLPRLAFAGVTLGLAQGAKLSALLLLPVVGLLVLFGLRRRRLLLLPIAHISHDASFRASVASRGISLALIFIIAGLTLWAIYGFEIGSVPGVPFPLPAASHAIPWLRLRQHMADGHSAFLLDQNSSQGWWYYFPVAFALKTPLPTLALLLAATIAFWKGTRRSLRDESALLLFPLLYGASSLFSNLNIGYRHLLPILPFLFIFISHSIRATARVRPYLLIRFTFYVLLLWLILGAVRLGRCVFPPLSFTIRRSMA
;
A
#
# COMPACT_ATOMS: atom_id res chain seq x y z
N MET A 1 -10.68 7.81 33.49
CA MET A 1 -10.59 7.97 32.02
C MET A 1 -9.16 7.85 31.46
N ASN A 2 -8.11 8.21 32.22
CA ASN A 2 -6.71 8.11 31.77
C ASN A 2 -6.17 6.67 31.68
N ARG A 3 -6.48 5.78 32.65
CA ARG A 3 -6.04 4.37 32.61
C ARG A 3 -6.47 3.62 31.33
N CYS A 4 -7.72 3.78 30.88
CA CYS A 4 -8.21 3.12 29.66
C CYS A 4 -7.50 3.57 28.38
N LYS A 5 -7.05 4.84 28.31
CA LYS A 5 -6.29 5.34 27.16
C LYS A 5 -4.86 4.79 27.17
N SER A 6 -4.25 4.68 28.34
CA SER A 6 -2.92 4.07 28.50
C SER A 6 -2.95 2.59 28.11
N CYS A 7 -3.93 1.80 28.57
CA CYS A 7 -4.10 0.40 28.15
C CYS A 7 -4.27 0.25 26.63
N ALA A 8 -5.05 1.15 26.00
CA ALA A 8 -5.23 1.15 24.55
C ALA A 8 -3.93 1.44 23.79
N LEU A 9 -3.09 2.34 24.32
CA LEU A 9 -1.79 2.64 23.75
C LEU A 9 -0.84 1.45 23.85
N TYR A 10 -0.75 0.81 25.02
CA TYR A 10 0.09 -0.39 25.20
C TYR A 10 -0.34 -1.52 24.27
N LEU A 11 -1.65 -1.77 24.14
CA LEU A 11 -2.14 -2.81 23.22
C LEU A 11 -1.87 -2.46 21.75
N CYS A 12 -1.98 -1.19 21.37
CA CYS A 12 -1.62 -0.73 20.03
C CYS A 12 -0.13 -0.98 19.75
N ILE A 13 0.76 -0.59 20.67
CA ILE A 13 2.21 -0.83 20.56
C ILE A 13 2.49 -2.34 20.47
N ALA A 14 1.85 -3.15 21.32
CA ALA A 14 2.01 -4.60 21.31
C ALA A 14 1.61 -5.22 19.96
N LEU A 15 0.49 -4.81 19.35
CA LEU A 15 0.05 -5.30 18.04
C LEU A 15 0.99 -4.84 16.91
N LEU A 16 1.53 -3.62 16.97
CA LEU A 16 2.52 -3.13 16.01
C LEU A 16 3.83 -3.93 16.10
N LEU A 17 4.33 -4.16 17.31
CA LEU A 17 5.51 -4.99 17.54
C LEU A 17 5.27 -6.44 17.11
N LEU A 18 4.07 -6.97 17.36
CA LEU A 18 3.69 -8.30 16.89
C LEU A 18 3.64 -8.38 15.36
N THR A 19 3.16 -7.35 14.68
CA THR A 19 3.16 -7.26 13.21
C THR A 19 4.60 -7.33 12.67
N PHE A 20 5.51 -6.56 13.27
CA PHE A 20 6.94 -6.59 12.91
C PHE A 20 7.56 -7.97 13.18
N ALA A 21 7.34 -8.53 14.37
CA ALA A 21 7.90 -9.81 14.78
C ALA A 21 7.42 -10.97 13.89
N GLN A 22 6.13 -11.01 13.54
CA GLN A 22 5.59 -12.00 12.60
C GLN A 22 6.21 -11.84 11.20
N SER A 23 6.32 -10.61 10.70
CA SER A 23 6.85 -10.32 9.37
C SER A 23 8.34 -10.70 9.25
N VAL A 24 9.16 -10.25 10.20
CA VAL A 24 10.59 -10.57 10.28
C VAL A 24 10.82 -12.05 10.57
N GLY A 25 9.94 -12.65 11.38
CA GLY A 25 9.94 -14.08 11.62
C GLY A 25 9.71 -14.88 10.34
N SER A 26 8.72 -14.50 9.52
CA SER A 26 8.49 -15.12 8.21
C SER A 26 9.68 -14.89 7.27
N ALA A 27 10.20 -13.65 7.23
CA ALA A 27 11.29 -13.23 6.35
C ALA A 27 12.59 -14.05 6.49
N ARG A 28 12.86 -14.66 7.66
CA ARG A 28 14.05 -15.52 7.88
C ARG A 28 13.89 -16.95 7.40
N ARG A 29 12.66 -17.39 7.12
CA ARG A 29 12.34 -18.81 6.92
C ARG A 29 11.76 -19.13 5.55
N THR A 30 11.39 -18.11 4.79
CA THR A 30 10.89 -18.25 3.43
C THR A 30 12.02 -18.07 2.41
N SER A 31 11.99 -18.87 1.34
CA SER A 31 12.90 -18.72 0.21
C SER A 31 12.67 -17.41 -0.52
N LEU A 32 13.62 -17.03 -1.38
CA LEU A 32 13.49 -15.87 -2.25
C LEU A 32 12.36 -16.06 -3.27
N THR A 33 11.61 -14.99 -3.53
CA THR A 33 10.66 -14.90 -4.65
C THR A 33 11.31 -14.21 -5.86
N ILE A 34 10.75 -14.41 -7.05
CA ILE A 34 11.32 -13.85 -8.29
C ILE A 34 11.47 -12.31 -8.25
N ASP A 35 10.47 -11.62 -7.71
CA ASP A 35 10.42 -10.14 -7.69
C ASP A 35 11.40 -9.51 -6.70
N GLU A 36 11.77 -10.23 -5.64
CA GLU A 36 12.66 -9.68 -4.60
C GLU A 36 14.05 -9.39 -5.14
N GLY A 37 14.60 -10.30 -5.95
CA GLY A 37 15.90 -10.06 -6.58
C GLY A 37 15.90 -8.83 -7.47
N LEU A 38 14.83 -8.65 -8.26
CA LEU A 38 14.64 -7.50 -9.14
C LEU A 38 14.57 -6.19 -8.35
N HIS A 39 13.73 -6.13 -7.32
CA HIS A 39 13.52 -4.91 -6.55
C HIS A 39 14.72 -4.53 -5.67
N ILE A 40 15.38 -5.51 -5.05
CA ILE A 40 16.59 -5.27 -4.23
C ILE A 40 17.72 -4.73 -5.10
N THR A 41 18.00 -5.40 -6.23
CA THR A 41 19.08 -5.00 -7.15
C THR A 41 18.82 -3.62 -7.75
N SER A 42 17.58 -3.36 -8.18
CA SER A 42 17.13 -2.04 -8.67
C SER A 42 17.28 -0.95 -7.62
N GLY A 43 16.79 -1.17 -6.39
CA GLY A 43 16.90 -0.20 -5.31
C GLY A 43 18.34 0.15 -4.96
N TYR A 44 19.22 -0.87 -4.88
CA TYR A 44 20.64 -0.67 -4.60
C TYR A 44 21.35 0.07 -5.73
N THR A 45 21.01 -0.25 -6.98
CA THR A 45 21.54 0.44 -8.16
C THR A 45 21.19 1.92 -8.12
N ILE A 46 19.92 2.27 -7.91
CA ILE A 46 19.46 3.67 -7.80
C ILE A 46 20.23 4.41 -6.70
N LEU A 47 20.41 3.78 -5.53
CA LEU A 47 21.15 4.37 -4.41
C LEU A 47 22.63 4.61 -4.73
N ARG A 48 23.26 3.78 -5.56
CA ARG A 48 24.69 3.87 -5.91
C ARG A 48 24.98 4.77 -7.10
N SER A 49 24.10 4.81 -8.09
CA SER A 49 24.36 5.48 -9.37
C SER A 49 23.41 6.63 -9.68
N GLY A 50 22.27 6.74 -8.98
CA GLY A 50 21.19 7.67 -9.34
C GLY A 50 20.44 7.28 -10.62
N ASP A 51 20.61 6.03 -11.09
CA ASP A 51 20.09 5.57 -12.36
C ASP A 51 18.81 4.75 -12.19
N PHE A 52 17.72 5.18 -12.85
CA PHE A 52 16.38 4.63 -12.68
C PHE A 52 15.99 3.56 -13.71
N ARG A 53 16.87 3.23 -14.68
CA ARG A 53 16.53 2.35 -15.81
C ARG A 53 16.22 0.89 -15.41
N LEU A 54 16.80 0.42 -14.31
CA LEU A 54 16.66 -0.97 -13.88
C LEU A 54 15.29 -1.19 -13.22
N VAL A 55 14.44 -2.05 -13.79
CA VAL A 55 13.07 -2.32 -13.32
C VAL A 55 12.25 -1.03 -13.25
N GLU A 56 12.26 -0.27 -14.35
CA GLU A 56 11.60 1.03 -14.45
C GLU A 56 10.07 0.94 -14.34
N GLU A 57 9.46 -0.21 -14.65
CA GLU A 57 8.03 -0.49 -14.49
C GLU A 57 7.48 -0.16 -13.10
N HIS A 58 8.36 -0.22 -12.08
CA HIS A 58 8.03 0.11 -10.71
C HIS A 58 8.74 1.41 -10.26
N PRO A 59 7.98 2.40 -9.74
CA PRO A 59 8.55 3.60 -9.14
C PRO A 59 9.57 3.31 -8.03
N PRO A 60 10.54 4.22 -7.81
CA PRO A 60 11.76 3.91 -7.06
C PRO A 60 11.58 3.88 -5.53
N LEU A 61 10.57 4.54 -4.95
CA LEU A 61 10.52 4.82 -3.50
C LEU A 61 10.66 3.55 -2.65
N VAL A 62 9.87 2.52 -2.93
CA VAL A 62 9.85 1.31 -2.11
C VAL A 62 11.10 0.46 -2.35
N LYS A 63 11.63 0.47 -3.58
CA LYS A 63 12.87 -0.24 -3.95
C LYS A 63 14.06 0.37 -3.20
N VAL A 64 14.19 1.69 -3.27
CA VAL A 64 15.24 2.47 -2.58
C VAL A 64 15.12 2.30 -1.06
N TRP A 65 13.91 2.38 -0.51
CA TRP A 65 13.66 2.12 0.91
C TRP A 65 14.11 0.73 1.35
N ALA A 66 13.75 -0.30 0.58
CA ALA A 66 14.13 -1.68 0.87
C ALA A 66 15.64 -1.90 0.79
N ALA A 67 16.31 -1.29 -0.20
CA ALA A 67 17.74 -1.46 -0.42
C ALA A 67 18.63 -0.58 0.47
N MET A 68 18.09 0.40 1.21
CA MET A 68 18.88 1.32 2.03
C MET A 68 19.92 0.65 2.96
N PRO A 69 19.61 -0.46 3.66
CA PRO A 69 20.59 -1.13 4.53
C PRO A 69 21.79 -1.72 3.77
N LEU A 70 21.66 -1.98 2.47
CA LEU A 70 22.72 -2.59 1.67
C LEU A 70 23.87 -1.62 1.41
N LEU A 71 23.67 -0.30 1.59
CA LEU A 71 24.76 0.68 1.53
C LEU A 71 25.85 0.45 2.59
N ALA A 72 25.50 -0.20 3.70
CA ALA A 72 26.43 -0.56 4.76
C ALA A 72 27.14 -1.90 4.52
N VAL A 73 26.83 -2.62 3.44
CA VAL A 73 27.49 -3.88 3.08
C VAL A 73 28.76 -3.55 2.26
N PRO A 74 29.95 -3.84 2.78
CA PRO A 74 31.21 -3.31 2.24
C PRO A 74 31.65 -3.96 0.93
N ASP A 75 31.27 -5.21 0.69
CA ASP A 75 31.77 -6.11 -0.34
C ASP A 75 30.79 -6.35 -1.50
N LEU A 76 29.81 -5.44 -1.67
CA LEU A 76 28.87 -5.52 -2.77
C LEU A 76 29.50 -5.05 -4.09
N PRO A 77 29.44 -5.86 -5.17
CA PRO A 77 29.94 -5.44 -6.48
C PRO A 77 29.14 -4.26 -7.02
N ASP A 78 29.81 -3.33 -7.70
CA ASP A 78 29.15 -2.24 -8.42
C ASP A 78 28.24 -2.85 -9.51
N PRO A 79 26.91 -2.64 -9.45
CA PRO A 79 26.00 -3.15 -10.47
C PRO A 79 26.39 -2.72 -11.89
N ARG A 80 27.03 -1.56 -12.04
CA ARG A 80 27.43 -1.01 -13.34
C ARG A 80 28.58 -1.75 -14.01
N ALA A 81 29.32 -2.56 -13.25
CA ALA A 81 30.43 -3.36 -13.77
C ALA A 81 29.94 -4.65 -14.46
N LEU A 82 28.68 -5.04 -14.27
CA LEU A 82 28.13 -6.28 -14.81
C LEU A 82 27.82 -6.16 -16.32
N PRO A 83 28.05 -7.22 -17.13
CA PRO A 83 27.75 -7.19 -18.57
C PRO A 83 26.31 -6.78 -18.92
N PRO A 84 25.25 -7.26 -18.20
CA PRO A 84 23.87 -6.84 -18.47
C PRO A 84 23.62 -5.34 -18.27
N TRP A 85 24.49 -4.63 -17.54
CA TRP A 85 24.38 -3.16 -17.41
C TRP A 85 24.51 -2.46 -18.76
N LYS A 86 25.42 -2.94 -19.62
CA LYS A 86 25.63 -2.39 -20.97
C LYS A 86 24.52 -2.80 -21.93
N GLU A 87 23.97 -4.00 -21.77
CA GLU A 87 22.86 -4.51 -22.58
C GLU A 87 21.53 -3.80 -22.23
N ALA A 88 21.31 -3.50 -20.94
CA ALA A 88 20.19 -2.70 -20.47
C ALA A 88 20.23 -1.21 -20.90
N ALA A 89 21.32 -0.76 -21.54
CA ALA A 89 21.40 0.57 -22.16
C ALA A 89 20.68 0.64 -23.51
N GLN A 90 20.36 -0.50 -24.13
CA GLN A 90 19.50 -0.55 -25.30
C GLN A 90 18.03 -0.65 -24.84
N PRO A 91 17.10 0.13 -25.42
CA PRO A 91 15.69 0.12 -25.05
C PRO A 91 15.06 -1.21 -25.51
N THR A 92 15.33 -2.28 -24.79
CA THR A 92 14.75 -3.59 -25.03
C THR A 92 13.51 -3.76 -24.16
N THR A 93 12.53 -4.43 -24.76
CA THR A 93 11.14 -4.52 -24.33
C THR A 93 10.87 -5.73 -23.44
N GLU A 94 11.88 -6.36 -22.86
CA GLU A 94 11.68 -7.61 -22.12
C GLU A 94 12.24 -7.58 -20.69
N SER A 95 11.55 -8.26 -19.79
CA SER A 95 12.00 -8.53 -18.42
C SER A 95 13.24 -9.43 -18.35
N ARG A 96 13.71 -9.99 -19.48
CA ARG A 96 14.81 -10.96 -19.54
C ARG A 96 16.17 -10.37 -19.13
N PRO A 97 16.64 -9.22 -19.67
CA PRO A 97 17.87 -8.60 -19.19
C PRO A 97 17.78 -8.15 -17.72
N LEU A 98 16.58 -7.76 -17.26
CA LEU A 98 16.35 -7.37 -15.86
C LEU A 98 16.44 -8.57 -14.91
N LEU A 99 15.86 -9.71 -15.28
CA LEU A 99 15.96 -10.96 -14.53
C LEU A 99 17.39 -11.47 -14.51
N GLN A 100 18.09 -11.43 -15.64
CA GLN A 100 19.51 -11.78 -15.72
C GLN A 100 20.37 -10.88 -14.83
N MET A 101 20.09 -9.58 -14.79
CA MET A 101 20.79 -8.64 -13.90
C MET A 101 20.62 -9.01 -12.43
N ALA A 102 19.38 -9.28 -11.99
CA ALA A 102 19.12 -9.68 -10.61
C ALA A 102 19.77 -11.04 -10.26
N GLN A 103 19.74 -11.99 -11.20
CA GLN A 103 20.38 -13.30 -11.02
C GLN A 103 21.90 -13.17 -10.90
N GLN A 104 22.55 -12.40 -11.78
CA GLN A 104 24.00 -12.23 -11.79
C GLN A 104 24.53 -11.36 -10.64
N TRP A 105 23.74 -10.41 -10.15
CA TRP A 105 24.14 -9.55 -9.03
C TRP A 105 23.86 -10.20 -7.67
N LEU A 106 22.65 -10.74 -7.47
CA LEU A 106 22.22 -11.22 -6.15
C LEU A 106 22.64 -12.66 -5.84
N TYR A 107 22.52 -13.60 -6.80
CA TYR A 107 22.64 -15.03 -6.51
C TYR A 107 24.07 -15.50 -6.20
N PRO A 108 25.14 -14.95 -6.83
CA PRO A 108 26.51 -15.31 -6.49
C PRO A 108 26.93 -14.87 -5.09
N TYR A 109 26.25 -13.87 -4.51
CA TYR A 109 26.60 -13.35 -3.19
C TYR A 109 26.18 -14.33 -2.09
N GLN A 110 27.16 -14.82 -1.32
CA GLN A 110 26.95 -15.75 -0.22
C GLN A 110 27.57 -15.22 1.09
N PRO A 111 26.84 -15.22 2.22
CA PRO A 111 25.45 -15.68 2.37
C PRO A 111 24.43 -14.64 1.88
N ILE A 112 23.50 -15.07 1.02
CA ILE A 112 22.47 -14.22 0.41
C ILE A 112 21.57 -13.50 1.43
N ASP A 113 21.40 -14.09 2.62
CA ASP A 113 20.61 -13.54 3.71
C ASP A 113 21.10 -12.17 4.19
N ARG A 114 22.39 -11.85 4.04
CA ARG A 114 22.94 -10.53 4.35
C ARG A 114 22.33 -9.42 3.48
N LEU A 115 21.77 -9.76 2.32
CA LEU A 115 21.12 -8.82 1.40
C LEU A 115 19.60 -8.88 1.54
N VAL A 116 19.04 -10.09 1.55
CA VAL A 116 17.59 -10.30 1.50
C VAL A 116 16.92 -9.97 2.84
N PHE A 117 17.51 -10.38 3.96
CA PHE A 117 16.90 -10.18 5.27
C PHE A 117 16.77 -8.69 5.66
N PRO A 118 17.81 -7.84 5.53
CA PRO A 118 17.67 -6.41 5.79
C PRO A 118 16.63 -5.74 4.89
N ALA A 119 16.56 -6.13 3.61
CA ALA A 119 15.56 -5.59 2.69
C ALA A 119 14.12 -5.97 3.10
N ARG A 120 13.89 -7.23 3.47
CA ARG A 120 12.60 -7.68 4.02
C ARG A 120 12.24 -6.96 5.32
N ALA A 121 13.21 -6.71 6.20
CA ALA A 121 13.00 -5.97 7.44
C ALA A 121 12.52 -4.53 7.19
N MET A 122 13.05 -3.86 6.15
CA MET A 122 12.57 -2.55 5.74
C MET A 122 11.11 -2.57 5.27
N VAL A 123 10.68 -3.61 4.54
CA VAL A 123 9.26 -3.78 4.18
C VAL A 123 8.39 -4.07 5.40
N ALA A 124 8.88 -4.86 6.36
CA ALA A 124 8.19 -5.07 7.64
C ALA A 124 7.99 -3.75 8.43
N LEU A 125 8.92 -2.79 8.34
CA LEU A 125 8.73 -1.46 8.92
C LEU A 125 7.60 -0.68 8.22
N LEU A 126 7.42 -0.84 6.90
CA LEU A 126 6.25 -0.27 6.20
C LEU A 126 4.94 -0.92 6.65
N ALA A 127 4.95 -2.21 7.00
CA ALA A 127 3.79 -2.87 7.61
C ALA A 127 3.40 -2.23 8.94
N VAL A 128 4.39 -1.91 9.78
CA VAL A 128 4.19 -1.21 11.06
C VAL A 128 3.63 0.19 10.84
N LEU A 129 4.19 0.94 9.89
CA LEU A 129 3.69 2.27 9.54
C LEU A 129 2.23 2.19 9.05
N LEU A 130 1.92 1.26 8.14
CA LEU A 130 0.56 1.03 7.66
C LEU A 130 -0.39 0.69 8.82
N GLY A 131 0.01 -0.20 9.73
CA GLY A 131 -0.76 -0.54 10.93
C GLY A 131 -1.04 0.68 11.81
N ALA A 132 -0.05 1.55 12.02
CA ALA A 132 -0.20 2.76 12.80
C ALA A 132 -1.18 3.77 12.14
N VAL A 133 -1.11 3.90 10.81
CA VAL A 133 -2.05 4.72 10.03
C VAL A 133 -3.47 4.16 10.10
N VAL A 134 -3.65 2.85 9.91
CA VAL A 134 -4.94 2.16 10.00
C VAL A 134 -5.57 2.34 11.38
N PHE A 135 -4.80 2.08 12.44
CA PHE A 135 -5.24 2.31 13.82
C PHE A 135 -5.70 3.75 14.02
N ARG A 136 -4.87 4.72 13.60
CA ARG A 136 -5.15 6.13 13.84
C ARG A 136 -6.35 6.62 13.05
N TRP A 137 -6.49 6.20 11.79
CA TRP A 137 -7.60 6.59 10.95
C TRP A 137 -8.93 6.00 11.47
N ALA A 138 -8.95 4.72 11.81
CA ALA A 138 -10.13 4.10 12.43
C ALA A 138 -10.48 4.74 13.79
N ALA A 139 -9.48 5.13 14.58
CA ALA A 139 -9.70 5.86 15.82
C ALA A 139 -10.29 7.26 15.61
N ASP A 140 -9.86 7.97 14.56
CA ASP A 140 -10.38 9.29 14.17
C ASP A 140 -11.81 9.23 13.63
N LEU A 141 -12.24 8.09 13.06
CA LEU A 141 -13.60 7.87 12.54
C LEU A 141 -14.58 7.40 13.62
N GLY A 142 -14.10 6.53 14.51
CA GLY A 142 -14.92 5.92 15.54
C GLY A 142 -14.40 6.19 16.95
N SER A 143 -13.49 5.33 17.39
CA SER A 143 -12.92 5.36 18.74
C SER A 143 -11.62 4.56 18.78
N TRP A 144 -10.84 4.72 19.85
CA TRP A 144 -9.65 3.90 20.08
C TRP A 144 -9.92 2.38 20.03
N LYS A 145 -11.11 1.92 20.42
CA LYS A 145 -11.52 0.51 20.27
C LYS A 145 -11.67 0.08 18.82
N GLY A 146 -12.23 0.96 17.97
CA GLY A 146 -12.32 0.76 16.53
C GLY A 146 -10.92 0.73 15.90
N GLY A 147 -10.04 1.64 16.34
CA GLY A 147 -8.62 1.63 15.97
C GLY A 147 -7.95 0.28 16.28
N LEU A 148 -8.11 -0.23 17.50
CA LEU A 148 -7.56 -1.53 17.90
C LEU A 148 -8.12 -2.69 17.07
N LEU A 149 -9.42 -2.66 16.76
CA LEU A 149 -10.04 -3.70 15.93
C LEU A 149 -9.50 -3.67 14.49
N ALA A 150 -9.37 -2.49 13.88
CA ALA A 150 -8.80 -2.37 12.53
C ALA A 150 -7.33 -2.83 12.50
N LEU A 151 -6.55 -2.46 13.51
CA LEU A 151 -5.16 -2.92 13.65
C LEU A 151 -5.10 -4.43 13.88
N PHE A 152 -5.97 -4.99 14.71
CA PHE A 152 -6.06 -6.43 14.93
C PHE A 152 -6.31 -7.19 13.62
N LEU A 153 -7.28 -6.75 12.82
CA LEU A 153 -7.57 -7.37 11.53
C LEU A 153 -6.36 -7.34 10.61
N LEU A 154 -5.62 -6.23 10.58
CA LEU A 154 -4.38 -6.10 9.81
C LEU A 154 -3.27 -7.02 10.33
N THR A 155 -3.04 -7.06 11.64
CA THR A 155 -1.96 -7.85 12.28
C THR A 155 -2.12 -9.36 12.07
N PHE A 156 -3.37 -9.83 11.93
CA PHE A 156 -3.69 -11.25 11.75
C PHE A 156 -4.18 -11.59 10.33
N ASP A 157 -4.06 -10.66 9.37
CA ASP A 157 -4.39 -10.94 7.98
C ASP A 157 -3.21 -11.63 7.26
N PRO A 158 -3.43 -12.82 6.66
CA PRO A 158 -2.37 -13.59 6.03
C PRO A 158 -1.82 -12.94 4.76
N ASN A 159 -2.61 -12.16 4.02
CA ASN A 159 -2.14 -11.47 2.82
C ASN A 159 -1.23 -10.30 3.20
N ILE A 160 -1.58 -9.54 4.25
CA ILE A 160 -0.69 -8.51 4.81
C ILE A 160 0.62 -9.13 5.29
N LEU A 161 0.56 -10.21 6.08
CA LEU A 161 1.76 -10.87 6.61
C LEU A 161 2.65 -11.44 5.49
N ALA A 162 2.06 -12.05 4.45
CA ALA A 162 2.81 -12.56 3.31
C ALA A 162 3.59 -11.42 2.62
N HIS A 163 2.92 -10.32 2.28
CA HIS A 163 3.54 -9.18 1.61
C HIS A 163 4.47 -8.34 2.52
N ALA A 164 4.31 -8.41 3.84
CA ALA A 164 5.20 -7.78 4.81
C ALA A 164 6.51 -8.52 5.03
N SER A 165 6.57 -9.79 4.62
CA SER A 165 7.73 -10.65 4.79
C SER A 165 8.62 -10.78 3.55
N VAL A 166 8.26 -10.12 2.45
CA VAL A 166 8.99 -10.16 1.17
C VAL A 166 9.38 -8.74 0.72
N ALA A 167 10.53 -8.60 0.05
CA ALA A 167 11.01 -7.33 -0.50
C ALA A 167 10.28 -6.91 -1.79
N GLY A 168 8.94 -6.83 -1.73
CA GLY A 168 8.06 -6.39 -2.82
C GLY A 168 7.62 -4.92 -2.71
N THR A 169 7.09 -4.35 -3.80
CA THR A 169 6.58 -2.97 -3.81
C THR A 169 5.13 -2.83 -3.34
N ASP A 170 4.36 -3.92 -3.34
CA ASP A 170 2.92 -3.91 -3.09
C ASP A 170 2.53 -3.38 -1.70
N LEU A 171 3.22 -3.81 -0.64
CA LEU A 171 2.92 -3.35 0.70
C LEU A 171 3.25 -1.88 0.89
N GLY A 172 4.36 -1.41 0.31
CA GLY A 172 4.71 0.00 0.29
C GLY A 172 3.65 0.83 -0.42
N ALA A 173 3.12 0.35 -1.54
CA ALA A 173 1.99 0.98 -2.22
C ALA A 173 0.76 1.08 -1.31
N ALA A 174 0.34 -0.02 -0.66
CA ALA A 174 -0.78 -0.02 0.27
C ALA A 174 -0.57 0.98 1.43
N CYS A 175 0.66 1.03 1.97
CA CYS A 175 1.06 1.97 3.03
C CYS A 175 0.91 3.44 2.59
N PHE A 176 1.56 3.85 1.52
CA PHE A 176 1.57 5.26 1.10
C PHE A 176 0.23 5.71 0.52
N ILE A 177 -0.52 4.83 -0.16
CA ILE A 177 -1.89 5.11 -0.61
C ILE A 177 -2.81 5.38 0.60
N THR A 178 -2.75 4.52 1.61
CA THR A 178 -3.54 4.69 2.84
C THR A 178 -3.14 5.96 3.59
N LEU A 179 -1.82 6.23 3.68
CA LEU A 179 -1.28 7.42 4.32
C LEU A 179 -1.72 8.72 3.61
N ALA A 180 -1.70 8.75 2.27
CA ALA A 180 -2.14 9.88 1.47
C ALA A 180 -3.62 10.21 1.71
N LEU A 181 -4.49 9.20 1.66
CA LEU A 181 -5.92 9.41 1.90
C LEU A 181 -6.25 9.71 3.35
N PHE A 182 -5.50 9.17 4.31
CA PHE A 182 -5.58 9.55 5.71
C PHE A 182 -5.21 11.03 5.93
N ALA A 183 -4.09 11.47 5.36
CA ALA A 183 -3.62 12.85 5.43
C ALA A 183 -4.66 13.81 4.81
N LEU A 184 -5.17 13.45 3.62
CA LEU A 184 -6.23 14.18 2.94
C LEU A 184 -7.51 14.24 3.77
N ALA A 185 -7.97 13.13 4.34
CA ALA A 185 -9.16 13.09 5.18
C ALA A 185 -9.03 14.04 6.38
N ARG A 186 -7.84 14.13 7.00
CA ARG A 186 -7.56 15.09 8.08
C ARG A 186 -7.55 16.53 7.62
N PHE A 187 -7.00 16.80 6.44
CA PHE A 187 -7.05 18.10 5.80
C PHE A 187 -8.49 18.54 5.53
N LEU A 188 -9.32 17.70 4.91
CA LEU A 188 -10.72 18.01 4.60
C LEU A 188 -11.54 18.27 5.87
N ARG A 189 -11.23 17.59 6.98
CA ARG A 189 -11.88 17.83 8.28
C ARG A 189 -11.49 19.15 8.90
N ARG A 190 -10.19 19.49 8.95
CA ARG A 190 -9.76 20.85 9.34
C ARG A 190 -8.61 21.27 8.42
N PRO A 191 -8.87 22.16 7.45
CA PRO A 191 -7.87 22.58 6.48
C PRO A 191 -6.96 23.60 7.14
N THR A 192 -5.69 23.23 7.22
CA THR A 192 -4.59 24.02 7.77
C THR A 192 -3.39 23.79 6.85
N LEU A 193 -2.51 24.77 6.64
CA LEU A 193 -1.36 24.64 5.76
C LEU A 193 -0.49 23.40 6.06
N PRO A 194 -0.17 23.05 7.33
CA PRO A 194 0.61 21.85 7.61
C PRO A 194 -0.06 20.54 7.15
N ARG A 195 -1.39 20.47 7.20
CA ARG A 195 -2.15 19.29 6.73
C ARG A 195 -2.28 19.24 5.23
N LEU A 196 -2.36 20.41 4.59
CA LEU A 196 -2.30 20.52 3.14
C LEU A 196 -0.95 20.02 2.65
N ALA A 197 0.14 20.54 3.22
CA ALA A 197 1.50 20.12 2.89
C ALA A 197 1.70 18.63 3.15
N PHE A 198 1.26 18.12 4.30
CA PHE A 198 1.33 16.69 4.61
C PHE A 198 0.52 15.83 3.62
N ALA A 199 -0.67 16.27 3.19
CA ALA A 199 -1.45 15.58 2.16
C ALA A 199 -0.75 15.60 0.79
N GLY A 200 -0.13 16.71 0.40
CA GLY A 200 0.66 16.82 -0.84
C GLY A 200 1.89 15.91 -0.81
N VAL A 201 2.68 15.96 0.26
CA VAL A 201 3.89 15.12 0.42
C VAL A 201 3.52 13.64 0.36
N THR A 202 2.52 13.22 1.14
CA THR A 202 2.11 11.81 1.18
C THR A 202 1.50 11.33 -0.15
N LEU A 203 0.82 12.21 -0.90
CA LEU A 203 0.36 11.92 -2.26
C LEU A 203 1.55 11.70 -3.21
N GLY A 204 2.58 12.55 -3.16
CA GLY A 204 3.80 12.39 -3.96
C GLY A 204 4.57 11.10 -3.61
N LEU A 205 4.68 10.78 -2.31
CA LEU A 205 5.23 9.49 -1.86
C LEU A 205 4.42 8.30 -2.41
N ALA A 206 3.09 8.39 -2.45
CA ALA A 206 2.25 7.34 -3.03
C ALA A 206 2.52 7.15 -4.54
N GLN A 207 2.68 8.24 -5.31
CA GLN A 207 3.07 8.16 -6.72
C GLN A 207 4.44 7.52 -6.90
N GLY A 208 5.39 7.85 -6.02
CA GLY A 208 6.73 7.25 -6.01
C GLY A 208 6.75 5.78 -5.57
N ALA A 209 5.67 5.25 -5.00
CA ALA A 209 5.58 3.87 -4.52
C ALA A 209 5.06 2.88 -5.57
N LYS A 210 4.07 3.27 -6.38
CA LYS A 210 3.47 2.39 -7.41
C LYS A 210 2.68 3.20 -8.44
N LEU A 211 2.76 2.81 -9.72
CA LEU A 211 2.02 3.48 -10.81
C LEU A 211 0.50 3.44 -10.61
N SER A 212 -0.04 2.37 -10.00
CA SER A 212 -1.48 2.28 -9.72
C SER A 212 -1.98 3.33 -8.71
N ALA A 213 -1.08 4.00 -7.99
CA ALA A 213 -1.41 5.14 -7.15
C ALA A 213 -1.83 6.38 -7.96
N LEU A 214 -1.65 6.42 -9.29
CA LEU A 214 -2.16 7.52 -10.13
C LEU A 214 -3.67 7.69 -10.01
N LEU A 215 -4.41 6.61 -9.72
CA LEU A 215 -5.84 6.68 -9.44
C LEU A 215 -6.17 7.59 -8.23
N LEU A 216 -5.19 7.87 -7.37
CA LEU A 216 -5.36 8.86 -6.30
C LEU A 216 -5.55 10.27 -6.82
N LEU A 217 -5.02 10.65 -7.99
CA LEU A 217 -5.17 12.02 -8.51
C LEU A 217 -6.65 12.40 -8.73
N PRO A 218 -7.45 11.64 -9.50
CA PRO A 218 -8.88 11.92 -9.62
C PRO A 218 -9.63 11.75 -8.29
N VAL A 219 -9.25 10.79 -7.44
CA VAL A 219 -9.85 10.61 -6.10
C VAL A 219 -9.65 11.86 -5.24
N VAL A 220 -8.42 12.37 -5.16
CA VAL A 220 -8.06 13.58 -4.42
C VAL A 220 -8.81 14.78 -5.00
N GLY A 221 -8.84 14.91 -6.33
CA GLY A 221 -9.61 15.95 -7.01
C GLY A 221 -11.08 15.96 -6.58
N LEU A 222 -11.76 14.83 -6.68
CA LEU A 222 -13.16 14.69 -6.25
C LEU A 222 -13.33 15.01 -4.75
N LEU A 223 -12.46 14.48 -3.89
CA LEU A 223 -12.56 14.69 -2.45
C LEU A 223 -12.29 16.14 -2.03
N VAL A 224 -11.39 16.87 -2.69
CA VAL A 224 -11.15 18.30 -2.41
C VAL A 224 -12.28 19.15 -2.93
N LEU A 225 -12.73 18.92 -4.17
CA LEU A 225 -13.79 19.69 -4.81
C LEU A 225 -15.14 19.53 -4.09
N PHE A 226 -15.47 18.33 -3.59
CA PHE A 226 -16.75 18.05 -2.93
C PHE A 226 -16.69 17.94 -1.40
N GLY A 227 -15.51 17.71 -0.81
CA GLY A 227 -15.33 17.44 0.62
C GLY A 227 -15.05 18.67 1.50
N LEU A 228 -14.52 19.77 0.96
CA LEU A 228 -14.24 20.98 1.75
C LEU A 228 -15.54 21.69 2.20
N ARG A 229 -15.71 21.84 3.52
CA ARG A 229 -16.87 22.53 4.13
C ARG A 229 -16.73 24.05 3.96
N ARG A 230 -17.78 24.71 3.45
CA ARG A 230 -17.85 26.17 3.15
C ARG A 230 -17.42 27.07 4.32
N ARG A 231 -17.57 26.61 5.58
CA ARG A 231 -17.23 27.36 6.81
C ARG A 231 -15.79 27.21 7.29
N ARG A 232 -14.94 26.43 6.60
CA ARG A 232 -13.55 26.15 7.02
C ARG A 232 -12.63 26.35 5.84
N LEU A 233 -12.56 27.54 5.27
CA LEU A 233 -11.69 27.80 4.12
C LEU A 233 -10.38 28.43 4.60
N LEU A 234 -9.28 27.93 4.07
CA LEU A 234 -7.92 28.23 4.52
C LEU A 234 -7.46 29.67 4.23
N LEU A 235 -8.05 30.31 3.20
CA LEU A 235 -7.47 31.49 2.56
C LEU A 235 -8.38 32.72 2.56
N LEU A 236 -9.64 32.59 2.96
CA LEU A 236 -10.59 33.71 2.94
C LEU A 236 -11.48 33.64 4.21
N PRO A 237 -11.34 34.58 5.16
CA PRO A 237 -12.28 34.71 6.27
C PRO A 237 -13.62 35.20 5.73
N ILE A 238 -14.55 34.26 5.49
CA ILE A 238 -15.92 34.57 5.05
C ILE A 238 -16.73 34.97 6.28
N ALA A 239 -16.48 36.17 6.83
CA ALA A 239 -17.24 36.68 7.96
C ALA A 239 -18.40 37.62 7.52
N HIS A 240 -18.28 38.35 6.39
CA HIS A 240 -19.27 39.38 6.02
C HIS A 240 -19.47 39.57 4.50
N ILE A 241 -19.54 38.48 3.74
CA ILE A 241 -19.59 38.56 2.26
C ILE A 241 -20.96 38.07 1.75
N SER A 242 -21.51 38.73 0.72
CA SER A 242 -22.75 38.36 0.03
C SER A 242 -22.75 36.87 -0.41
N HIS A 243 -23.94 36.30 -0.58
CA HIS A 243 -24.09 34.87 -0.86
C HIS A 243 -23.32 34.40 -2.11
N ASP A 244 -23.22 35.26 -3.13
CA ASP A 244 -22.47 34.97 -4.36
C ASP A 244 -20.95 35.08 -4.18
N ALA A 245 -20.47 36.11 -3.49
CA ALA A 245 -19.04 36.26 -3.28
C ALA A 245 -18.49 35.21 -2.28
N SER A 246 -19.31 34.70 -1.35
CA SER A 246 -18.96 33.54 -0.52
C SER A 246 -18.97 32.20 -1.27
N PHE A 247 -19.74 32.08 -2.37
CA PHE A 247 -19.67 30.91 -3.26
C PHE A 247 -18.38 30.94 -4.09
N ARG A 248 -18.08 32.08 -4.74
CA ARG A 248 -16.84 32.26 -5.52
C ARG A 248 -15.58 32.04 -4.67
N ALA A 249 -15.55 32.59 -3.45
CA ALA A 249 -14.48 32.35 -2.48
C ALA A 249 -14.32 30.86 -2.12
N SER A 250 -15.42 30.11 -2.01
CA SER A 250 -15.39 28.68 -1.74
C SER A 250 -14.88 27.85 -2.92
N VAL A 251 -15.18 28.25 -4.15
CA VAL A 251 -14.68 27.57 -5.35
C VAL A 251 -13.18 27.86 -5.51
N ALA A 252 -12.77 29.12 -5.39
CA ALA A 252 -11.36 29.52 -5.49
C ALA A 252 -10.48 28.81 -4.44
N SER A 253 -10.90 28.79 -3.18
CA SER A 253 -10.16 28.11 -2.12
C SER A 253 -10.02 26.59 -2.31
N ARG A 254 -11.03 25.92 -2.89
CA ARG A 254 -10.94 24.51 -3.30
C ARG A 254 -9.93 24.33 -4.43
N GLY A 255 -9.99 25.18 -5.45
CA GLY A 255 -9.05 25.17 -6.58
C GLY A 255 -7.62 25.40 -6.13
N ILE A 256 -7.36 26.41 -5.30
CA ILE A 256 -6.03 26.71 -4.75
C ILE A 256 -5.54 25.55 -3.88
N SER A 257 -6.39 24.99 -3.01
CA SER A 257 -6.00 23.85 -2.17
C SER A 257 -5.60 22.64 -3.01
N LEU A 258 -6.37 22.34 -4.06
CA LEU A 258 -6.07 21.24 -4.99
C LEU A 258 -4.76 21.48 -5.74
N ALA A 259 -4.58 22.69 -6.28
CA ALA A 259 -3.35 23.07 -6.98
C ALA A 259 -2.12 22.95 -6.08
N LEU A 260 -2.19 23.46 -4.84
CA LEU A 260 -1.09 23.36 -3.89
C LEU A 260 -0.78 21.91 -3.50
N ILE A 261 -1.80 21.07 -3.29
CA ILE A 261 -1.60 19.63 -3.01
C ILE A 261 -0.87 18.96 -4.17
N PHE A 262 -1.27 19.23 -5.42
CA PHE A 262 -0.66 18.65 -6.60
C PHE A 262 0.76 19.19 -6.87
N ILE A 263 0.99 20.48 -6.65
CA ILE A 263 2.33 21.07 -6.73
C ILE A 263 3.26 20.40 -5.72
N ILE A 264 2.86 20.30 -4.45
CA ILE A 264 3.68 19.66 -3.42
C ILE A 264 3.89 18.17 -3.71
N ALA A 265 2.87 17.47 -4.23
CA ALA A 265 3.01 16.08 -4.65
C ALA A 265 4.01 15.93 -5.80
N GLY A 266 3.95 16.82 -6.81
CA GLY A 266 4.89 16.87 -7.92
C GLY A 266 6.32 17.16 -7.46
N LEU A 267 6.52 18.12 -6.56
CA LEU A 267 7.83 18.42 -5.96
C LEU A 267 8.38 17.24 -5.16
N THR A 268 7.52 16.55 -4.41
CA THR A 268 7.91 15.36 -3.63
C THR A 268 8.31 14.22 -4.57
N LEU A 269 7.54 13.99 -5.64
CA LEU A 269 7.89 13.01 -6.66
C LEU A 269 9.21 13.36 -7.34
N TRP A 270 9.41 14.63 -7.71
CA TRP A 270 10.65 15.10 -8.32
C TRP A 270 11.86 14.88 -7.39
N ALA A 271 11.70 15.13 -6.09
CA ALA A 271 12.73 14.85 -5.09
C ALA A 271 13.05 13.35 -4.95
N ILE A 272 12.05 12.47 -5.06
CA ILE A 272 12.26 11.00 -5.06
C ILE A 272 13.15 10.56 -6.24
N TYR A 273 13.03 11.25 -7.38
CA TYR A 273 13.87 11.05 -8.56
C TYR A 273 15.16 11.90 -8.52
N GLY A 274 15.57 12.40 -7.36
CA GLY A 274 16.82 13.16 -7.22
C GLY A 274 16.86 14.48 -8.01
N PHE A 275 15.70 15.10 -8.23
CA PHE A 275 15.53 16.29 -9.07
C PHE A 275 15.95 16.09 -10.53
N GLU A 276 15.83 14.86 -11.04
CA GLU A 276 16.09 14.52 -12.45
C GLU A 276 15.30 15.43 -13.42
N ILE A 277 15.99 15.90 -14.46
CA ILE A 277 15.41 16.55 -15.63
C ILE A 277 15.88 15.75 -16.84
N GLY A 278 14.97 15.17 -17.60
CA GLY A 278 15.30 14.27 -18.71
C GLY A 278 14.34 14.38 -19.89
N SER A 279 14.70 13.78 -21.01
CA SER A 279 13.83 13.70 -22.19
C SER A 279 12.86 12.52 -22.06
N VAL A 280 11.63 12.72 -22.53
CA VAL A 280 10.62 11.66 -22.62
C VAL A 280 10.27 11.49 -24.10
N PRO A 281 10.26 10.26 -24.65
CA PRO A 281 9.88 10.04 -26.04
C PRO A 281 8.53 10.68 -26.39
N GLY A 282 8.50 11.48 -27.45
CA GLY A 282 7.30 12.20 -27.89
C GLY A 282 7.06 13.56 -27.21
N VAL A 283 7.90 13.99 -26.26
CA VAL A 283 7.84 15.32 -25.65
C VAL A 283 9.03 16.16 -26.14
N PRO A 284 8.81 17.35 -26.72
CA PRO A 284 9.88 18.13 -27.36
C PRO A 284 10.79 18.86 -26.38
N PHE A 285 10.43 18.92 -25.09
CA PHE A 285 11.20 19.58 -24.03
C PHE A 285 11.44 18.63 -22.86
N PRO A 286 12.52 18.84 -22.08
CA PRO A 286 12.80 17.98 -20.94
C PRO A 286 11.77 18.17 -19.82
N LEU A 287 11.46 17.08 -19.12
CA LEU A 287 10.49 17.04 -18.04
C LEU A 287 11.16 16.73 -16.69
N PRO A 288 10.70 17.35 -15.59
CA PRO A 288 11.03 16.90 -14.24
C PRO A 288 10.58 15.44 -14.02
N ALA A 289 11.44 14.63 -13.38
CA ALA A 289 11.20 13.21 -13.15
C ALA A 289 10.81 12.43 -14.43
N ALA A 290 11.53 12.67 -15.52
CA ALA A 290 11.28 12.04 -16.82
C ALA A 290 11.20 10.50 -16.74
N SER A 291 12.06 9.88 -15.92
CA SER A 291 12.02 8.43 -15.65
C SER A 291 10.71 7.93 -15.03
N HIS A 292 9.88 8.80 -14.44
CA HIS A 292 8.53 8.43 -13.98
C HIS A 292 7.51 8.34 -15.13
N ALA A 293 7.72 9.09 -16.22
CA ALA A 293 6.81 9.12 -17.36
C ALA A 293 7.03 7.93 -18.33
N ILE A 294 8.25 7.42 -18.43
CA ILE A 294 8.62 6.31 -19.33
C ILE A 294 7.75 5.05 -19.07
N PRO A 295 7.55 4.58 -17.82
CA PRO A 295 6.71 3.42 -17.54
C PRO A 295 5.25 3.59 -17.97
N TRP A 296 4.72 4.82 -18.01
CA TRP A 296 3.36 5.08 -18.50
C TRP A 296 3.23 4.82 -20.00
N LEU A 297 4.25 5.21 -20.77
CA LEU A 297 4.29 4.95 -22.21
C LEU A 297 4.36 3.45 -22.49
N ARG A 298 5.15 2.71 -21.69
CA ARG A 298 5.27 1.25 -21.82
C ARG A 298 4.06 0.49 -21.29
N LEU A 299 3.40 0.96 -20.22
CA LEU A 299 2.19 0.31 -19.68
C LEU A 299 1.07 0.26 -20.72
N ARG A 300 0.93 1.30 -21.56
CA ARG A 300 -0.03 1.31 -22.67
C ARG A 300 0.26 0.22 -23.69
N GLN A 301 1.54 -0.08 -23.94
CA GLN A 301 1.95 -1.17 -24.83
C GLN A 301 1.68 -2.53 -24.17
N HIS A 302 2.07 -2.72 -22.91
CA HIS A 302 1.86 -3.98 -22.17
C HIS A 302 0.39 -4.34 -21.93
N MET A 303 -0.49 -3.35 -21.80
CA MET A 303 -1.94 -3.59 -21.71
C MET A 303 -2.53 -4.12 -23.03
N ALA A 304 -1.88 -3.86 -24.17
CA ALA A 304 -2.30 -4.36 -25.48
C ALA A 304 -1.83 -5.80 -25.74
N ASP A 305 -0.67 -6.19 -25.20
CA ASP A 305 -0.04 -7.50 -25.45
C ASP A 305 -0.67 -8.65 -24.63
N GLY A 306 -1.42 -8.33 -23.57
CA GLY A 306 -2.02 -9.32 -22.68
C GLY A 306 -1.00 -10.01 -21.77
N HIS A 307 -1.46 -10.79 -20.79
CA HIS A 307 -0.59 -11.55 -19.88
C HIS A 307 -1.16 -12.94 -19.63
N SER A 308 -0.29 -13.95 -19.57
CA SER A 308 -0.69 -15.31 -19.18
C SER A 308 -1.28 -15.31 -17.77
N ALA A 309 -2.53 -15.74 -17.68
CA ALA A 309 -3.26 -15.87 -16.43
C ALA A 309 -3.92 -17.24 -16.35
N PHE A 310 -3.99 -17.78 -15.13
CA PHE A 310 -4.64 -19.05 -14.83
C PHE A 310 -5.77 -18.84 -13.81
N LEU A 311 -6.96 -19.39 -14.11
CA LEU A 311 -8.12 -19.35 -13.22
C LEU A 311 -9.03 -20.54 -13.49
N LEU A 312 -9.44 -21.26 -12.44
CA LEU A 312 -10.42 -22.36 -12.52
C LEU A 312 -10.12 -23.38 -13.65
N ASP A 313 -8.87 -23.84 -13.70
CA ASP A 313 -8.36 -24.81 -14.69
C ASP A 313 -8.31 -24.30 -16.14
N GLN A 314 -8.39 -22.98 -16.34
CA GLN A 314 -8.28 -22.36 -17.64
C GLN A 314 -7.06 -21.43 -17.69
N ASN A 315 -6.40 -21.40 -18.84
CA ASN A 315 -5.37 -20.42 -19.18
C ASN A 315 -5.95 -19.39 -20.14
N SER A 316 -5.66 -18.11 -19.91
CA SER A 316 -6.07 -17.00 -20.77
C SER A 316 -4.93 -15.99 -20.88
N SER A 317 -4.69 -15.45 -22.08
CA SER A 317 -3.79 -14.31 -22.32
C SER A 317 -4.49 -12.95 -22.13
N GLN A 318 -5.82 -12.95 -22.11
CA GLN A 318 -6.66 -11.75 -21.95
C GLN A 318 -7.20 -11.61 -20.52
N GLY A 319 -7.05 -12.64 -19.68
CA GLY A 319 -7.59 -12.68 -18.32
C GLY A 319 -9.11 -12.87 -18.27
N TRP A 320 -9.70 -12.58 -17.10
CA TRP A 320 -11.15 -12.60 -16.87
C TRP A 320 -11.58 -11.42 -15.99
N TRP A 321 -12.70 -10.78 -16.32
CA TRP A 321 -13.25 -9.67 -15.53
C TRP A 321 -13.55 -10.07 -14.07
N TYR A 322 -13.92 -11.34 -13.84
CA TYR A 322 -14.29 -11.89 -12.53
C TYR A 322 -13.11 -12.48 -11.74
N TYR A 323 -11.89 -12.43 -12.29
CA TYR A 323 -10.70 -12.96 -11.63
C TYR A 323 -10.47 -12.34 -10.25
N PHE A 324 -10.52 -11.01 -10.15
CA PHE A 324 -10.27 -10.31 -8.89
C PHE A 324 -11.38 -10.55 -7.85
N PRO A 325 -12.67 -10.52 -8.19
CA PRO A 325 -13.73 -10.98 -7.29
C PRO A 325 -13.52 -12.41 -6.76
N VAL A 326 -13.17 -13.35 -7.64
CA VAL A 326 -12.93 -14.76 -7.24
C VAL A 326 -11.68 -14.87 -6.38
N ALA A 327 -10.57 -14.25 -6.78
CA ALA A 327 -9.34 -14.20 -6.00
C ALA A 327 -9.58 -13.54 -4.64
N PHE A 328 -10.40 -12.49 -4.58
CA PHE A 328 -10.78 -11.81 -3.35
C PHE A 328 -11.52 -12.77 -2.40
N ALA A 329 -12.53 -13.46 -2.90
CA ALA A 329 -13.32 -14.40 -2.12
C ALA A 329 -12.51 -15.62 -1.64
N LEU A 330 -11.59 -16.12 -2.47
CA LEU A 330 -10.80 -17.32 -2.15
C LEU A 330 -9.58 -17.03 -1.26
N LYS A 331 -8.94 -15.86 -1.40
CA LYS A 331 -7.70 -15.52 -0.69
C LYS A 331 -7.93 -14.69 0.58
N THR A 332 -9.06 -14.03 0.72
CA THR A 332 -9.39 -13.27 1.93
C THR A 332 -9.93 -14.24 2.99
N PRO A 333 -9.46 -14.18 4.26
CA PRO A 333 -9.96 -15.07 5.30
C PRO A 333 -11.48 -15.02 5.45
N LEU A 334 -12.12 -16.19 5.59
CA LEU A 334 -13.57 -16.31 5.85
C LEU A 334 -14.04 -15.44 7.02
N PRO A 335 -13.29 -15.32 8.15
CA PRO A 335 -13.67 -14.38 9.21
C PRO A 335 -13.75 -12.93 8.75
N THR A 336 -12.77 -12.48 7.95
CA THR A 336 -12.75 -11.12 7.42
C THR A 336 -13.91 -10.88 6.46
N LEU A 337 -14.24 -11.86 5.60
CA LEU A 337 -15.40 -11.78 4.70
C LEU A 337 -16.73 -11.71 5.47
N ALA A 338 -16.89 -12.55 6.51
CA ALA A 338 -18.09 -12.52 7.35
C ALA A 338 -18.24 -11.19 8.09
N LEU A 339 -17.15 -10.65 8.64
CA LEU A 339 -17.13 -9.34 9.28
C LEU A 339 -17.41 -8.20 8.28
N LEU A 340 -16.90 -8.30 7.05
CA LEU A 340 -17.16 -7.34 5.97
C LEU A 340 -18.63 -7.36 5.53
N LEU A 341 -19.23 -8.53 5.42
CA LEU A 341 -20.66 -8.67 5.12
C LEU A 341 -21.51 -8.07 6.25
N ALA A 342 -21.22 -8.39 7.50
CA ALA A 342 -21.90 -7.83 8.66
C ALA A 342 -21.74 -6.30 8.73
N ALA A 343 -20.54 -5.79 8.43
CA ALA A 343 -20.24 -4.36 8.36
C ALA A 343 -21.04 -3.66 7.24
N THR A 344 -21.12 -4.29 6.07
CA THR A 344 -21.91 -3.79 4.94
C THR A 344 -23.39 -3.72 5.31
N ILE A 345 -23.97 -4.81 5.82
CA ILE A 345 -25.38 -4.85 6.27
C ILE A 345 -25.64 -3.78 7.35
N ALA A 346 -24.75 -3.64 8.33
CA ALA A 346 -24.85 -2.63 9.38
C ALA A 346 -24.75 -1.19 8.82
N PHE A 347 -23.94 -0.98 7.80
CA PHE A 347 -23.80 0.30 7.11
C PHE A 347 -25.11 0.68 6.37
N TRP A 348 -25.71 -0.26 5.64
CA TRP A 348 -26.99 -0.04 4.93
C TRP A 348 -28.19 0.11 5.87
N LYS A 349 -28.22 -0.60 7.00
CA LYS A 349 -29.29 -0.49 8.01
C LYS A 349 -29.13 0.67 8.98
N GLY A 350 -27.95 1.29 9.03
CA GLY A 350 -27.62 2.38 9.96
C GLY A 350 -28.28 3.72 9.59
N THR A 351 -28.57 4.54 10.60
CA THR A 351 -29.14 5.88 10.43
C THR A 351 -28.21 6.79 9.61
N ARG A 352 -28.76 7.56 8.66
CA ARG A 352 -28.14 8.57 7.77
C ARG A 352 -26.80 9.12 8.28
N ARG A 353 -25.71 8.38 8.01
CA ARG A 353 -24.35 8.87 8.26
C ARG A 353 -23.99 9.85 7.16
N SER A 354 -23.21 10.88 7.49
CA SER A 354 -22.79 11.84 6.47
C SER A 354 -21.86 11.13 5.47
N LEU A 355 -22.37 10.85 4.26
CA LEU A 355 -21.59 10.30 3.15
C LEU A 355 -20.29 11.09 2.88
N ARG A 356 -20.24 12.36 3.30
CA ARG A 356 -19.05 13.22 3.21
C ARG A 356 -17.92 12.86 4.17
N ASP A 357 -18.23 12.31 5.34
CA ASP A 357 -17.20 11.95 6.33
C ASP A 357 -16.59 10.57 6.05
N GLU A 358 -17.28 9.74 5.25
CA GLU A 358 -16.89 8.39 4.84
C GLU A 358 -16.41 8.30 3.37
N SER A 359 -16.58 9.36 2.58
CA SER A 359 -16.18 9.37 1.15
C SER A 359 -14.69 9.08 0.94
N ALA A 360 -13.81 9.60 1.80
CA ALA A 360 -12.38 9.32 1.73
C ALA A 360 -12.03 7.85 2.03
N LEU A 361 -12.88 7.15 2.77
CA LEU A 361 -12.73 5.73 3.10
C LEU A 361 -13.24 4.83 1.96
N LEU A 362 -14.34 5.21 1.31
CA LEU A 362 -15.04 4.36 0.34
C LEU A 362 -14.68 4.65 -1.12
N LEU A 363 -14.38 5.91 -1.48
CA LEU A 363 -14.22 6.30 -2.88
C LEU A 363 -13.04 5.59 -3.55
N PHE A 364 -11.88 5.53 -2.87
CA PHE A 364 -10.71 4.84 -3.39
C PHE A 364 -10.91 3.33 -3.56
N PRO A 365 -11.29 2.55 -2.52
CA PRO A 365 -11.45 1.10 -2.70
C PRO A 365 -12.54 0.75 -3.72
N LEU A 366 -13.60 1.57 -3.86
CA LEU A 366 -14.62 1.37 -4.88
C LEU A 366 -14.10 1.64 -6.30
N LEU A 367 -13.45 2.79 -6.53
CA LEU A 367 -12.89 3.10 -7.85
C LEU A 367 -11.75 2.16 -8.24
N TYR A 368 -10.88 1.84 -7.29
CA TYR A 368 -9.76 0.92 -7.49
C TYR A 368 -10.27 -0.51 -7.74
N GLY A 369 -11.23 -0.98 -6.93
CA GLY A 369 -11.90 -2.26 -7.16
C GLY A 369 -12.60 -2.33 -8.51
N ALA A 370 -13.34 -1.29 -8.90
CA ALA A 370 -13.98 -1.21 -10.22
C ALA A 370 -12.94 -1.24 -11.34
N SER A 371 -11.84 -0.48 -11.22
CA SER A 371 -10.77 -0.48 -12.23
C SER A 371 -10.12 -1.86 -12.41
N SER A 372 -10.07 -2.67 -11.34
CA SER A 372 -9.53 -4.03 -11.40
C SER A 372 -10.39 -4.98 -12.25
N LEU A 373 -11.71 -4.76 -12.34
CA LEU A 373 -12.61 -5.58 -13.17
C LEU A 373 -12.34 -5.42 -14.68
N PHE A 374 -11.73 -4.31 -15.08
CA PHE A 374 -11.40 -3.99 -16.47
C PHE A 374 -9.90 -4.16 -16.77
N SER A 375 -9.14 -4.70 -15.83
CA SER A 375 -7.70 -4.92 -16.00
C SER A 375 -7.43 -6.33 -16.52
N ASN A 376 -6.65 -6.42 -17.61
CA ASN A 376 -6.16 -7.68 -18.17
C ASN A 376 -4.91 -8.23 -17.42
N LEU A 377 -4.46 -7.54 -16.36
CA LEU A 377 -3.29 -7.92 -15.56
C LEU A 377 -3.68 -8.85 -14.40
N ASN A 378 -4.11 -10.06 -14.74
CA ASN A 378 -4.63 -11.06 -13.81
C ASN A 378 -3.52 -11.86 -13.10
N ILE A 379 -2.53 -11.17 -12.51
CA ILE A 379 -1.28 -11.75 -11.99
C ILE A 379 -1.28 -11.78 -10.45
N GLY A 380 -2.37 -12.30 -9.89
CA GLY A 380 -2.47 -12.62 -8.47
C GLY A 380 -3.09 -11.53 -7.59
N TYR A 381 -3.36 -11.93 -6.35
CA TYR A 381 -4.08 -11.13 -5.34
C TYR A 381 -3.37 -9.82 -4.95
N ARG A 382 -2.06 -9.71 -5.20
CA ARG A 382 -1.22 -8.54 -4.87
C ARG A 382 -1.77 -7.22 -5.38
N HIS A 383 -2.51 -7.24 -6.49
CA HIS A 383 -3.13 -6.04 -7.05
C HIS A 383 -4.28 -5.51 -6.19
N LEU A 384 -4.92 -6.33 -5.35
CA LEU A 384 -5.99 -5.93 -4.43
C LEU A 384 -5.47 -5.50 -3.05
N LEU A 385 -4.18 -5.71 -2.76
CA LEU A 385 -3.57 -5.40 -1.46
C LEU A 385 -3.85 -3.95 -0.99
N PRO A 386 -3.81 -2.92 -1.86
CA PRO A 386 -4.10 -1.54 -1.45
C PRO A 386 -5.53 -1.31 -0.93
N ILE A 387 -6.48 -2.21 -1.19
CA ILE A 387 -7.87 -2.09 -0.74
C ILE A 387 -8.02 -2.54 0.73
N LEU A 388 -7.21 -3.52 1.18
CA LEU A 388 -7.37 -4.16 2.49
C LEU A 388 -7.38 -3.21 3.68
N PRO A 389 -6.47 -2.21 3.78
CA PRO A 389 -6.48 -1.24 4.89
C PRO A 389 -7.83 -0.53 5.05
N PHE A 390 -8.47 -0.17 3.93
CA PHE A 390 -9.75 0.50 3.90
C PHE A 390 -10.88 -0.43 4.35
N LEU A 391 -10.82 -1.72 3.98
CA LEU A 391 -11.78 -2.72 4.44
C LEU A 391 -11.69 -2.92 5.95
N PHE A 392 -10.49 -3.00 6.53
CA PHE A 392 -10.32 -3.15 7.98
C PHE A 392 -10.86 -1.93 8.74
N ILE A 393 -10.58 -0.72 8.25
CA ILE A 393 -11.14 0.52 8.81
C ILE A 393 -12.67 0.51 8.71
N PHE A 394 -13.22 0.15 7.55
CA PHE A 394 -14.66 0.06 7.30
C PHE A 394 -15.36 -0.94 8.25
N ILE A 395 -14.82 -2.16 8.36
CA ILE A 395 -15.32 -3.18 9.28
C ILE A 395 -15.39 -2.62 10.72
N SER A 396 -14.30 -2.02 11.18
CA SER A 396 -14.21 -1.48 12.54
C SER A 396 -15.18 -0.33 12.81
N HIS A 397 -15.43 0.51 11.79
CA HIS A 397 -16.29 1.68 11.88
C HIS A 397 -17.79 1.32 11.83
N SER A 398 -18.14 0.30 11.04
CA SER A 398 -19.53 -0.13 10.82
C SER A 398 -20.06 -1.03 11.94
N ILE A 399 -19.24 -1.94 12.49
CA ILE A 399 -19.68 -2.87 13.57
C ILE A 399 -20.06 -2.13 14.86
N ARG A 400 -19.53 -0.92 15.09
CA ARG A 400 -19.95 -0.08 16.22
C ARG A 400 -21.40 0.43 16.10
N ALA A 401 -21.91 0.59 14.88
CA ALA A 401 -23.28 1.08 14.63
C ALA A 401 -24.34 0.13 15.21
N THR A 402 -24.06 -1.17 15.10
CA THR A 402 -24.98 -2.28 15.40
C THR A 402 -24.99 -2.67 16.87
N ALA A 403 -24.06 -2.17 17.69
CA ALA A 403 -23.99 -2.43 19.13
C ALA A 403 -25.17 -1.85 19.96
N ARG A 404 -26.19 -1.30 19.30
CA ARG A 404 -27.42 -0.74 19.91
C ARG A 404 -28.66 -1.64 19.76
N VAL A 405 -28.57 -2.81 19.10
CA VAL A 405 -29.74 -3.69 18.84
C VAL A 405 -29.63 -5.02 19.61
N ARG A 406 -30.78 -5.54 20.06
CA ARG A 406 -30.98 -6.48 21.19
C ARG A 406 -30.46 -7.94 21.13
N PRO A 407 -29.95 -8.58 20.05
CA PRO A 407 -29.42 -9.95 20.16
C PRO A 407 -27.92 -9.94 20.51
N TYR A 408 -27.60 -9.48 21.72
CA TYR A 408 -26.24 -9.05 22.11
C TYR A 408 -25.25 -10.20 22.36
N LEU A 409 -25.69 -11.35 22.87
CA LEU A 409 -24.79 -12.43 23.26
C LEU A 409 -24.33 -13.28 22.08
N LEU A 410 -25.25 -13.71 21.21
CA LEU A 410 -24.91 -14.56 20.06
C LEU A 410 -24.02 -13.81 19.06
N ILE A 411 -24.34 -12.54 18.76
CA ILE A 411 -23.52 -11.70 17.86
C ILE A 411 -22.14 -11.45 18.45
N ARG A 412 -22.03 -11.25 19.77
CA ARG A 412 -20.73 -11.08 20.45
C ARG A 412 -19.91 -12.35 20.46
N PHE A 413 -20.53 -13.49 20.76
CA PHE A 413 -19.86 -14.77 20.76
C PHE A 413 -19.31 -15.07 19.36
N THR A 414 -20.15 -14.96 18.32
CA THR A 414 -19.72 -15.12 16.92
C THR A 414 -18.59 -14.16 16.58
N PHE A 415 -18.68 -12.87 16.96
CA PHE A 415 -17.61 -11.90 16.73
C PHE A 415 -16.28 -12.36 17.34
N TYR A 416 -16.24 -12.76 18.61
CA TYR A 416 -15.00 -13.23 19.25
C TYR A 416 -14.49 -14.55 18.68
N VAL A 417 -15.38 -15.46 18.27
CA VAL A 417 -15.00 -16.70 17.57
C VAL A 417 -14.31 -16.38 16.24
N LEU A 418 -14.82 -15.42 15.46
CA LEU A 418 -14.20 -14.98 14.22
C LEU A 418 -12.80 -14.37 14.46
N LEU A 419 -12.65 -13.57 15.52
CA LEU A 419 -11.33 -13.02 15.89
C LEU A 419 -10.36 -14.14 16.34
N LEU A 420 -10.84 -15.10 17.13
CA LEU A 420 -10.02 -16.24 17.56
C LEU A 420 -9.61 -17.09 16.36
N TRP A 421 -10.49 -17.30 15.39
CA TRP A 421 -10.16 -18.00 14.16
C TRP A 421 -9.04 -17.27 13.38
N LEU A 422 -9.08 -15.94 13.27
CA LEU A 422 -7.97 -15.19 12.65
C LEU A 422 -6.64 -15.41 13.37
N ILE A 423 -6.63 -15.37 14.70
CA ILE A 423 -5.42 -15.66 15.49
C ILE A 423 -4.92 -17.08 15.21
N LEU A 424 -5.80 -18.07 15.31
CA LEU A 424 -5.43 -19.48 15.09
C LEU A 424 -4.96 -19.73 13.65
N GLY A 425 -5.55 -19.05 12.66
CA GLY A 425 -5.13 -19.10 11.26
C GLY A 425 -3.74 -18.51 11.07
N ALA A 426 -3.49 -17.31 11.60
CA ALA A 426 -2.18 -16.66 11.55
C ALA A 426 -1.10 -17.49 12.28
N VAL A 427 -1.42 -18.03 13.45
CA VAL A 427 -0.51 -18.91 14.21
C VAL A 427 -0.24 -20.21 13.46
N ARG A 428 -1.24 -20.81 12.79
CA ARG A 428 -1.02 -22.02 11.96
C ARG A 428 -0.11 -21.74 10.77
N LEU A 429 -0.29 -20.61 10.09
CA LEU A 429 0.64 -20.17 9.04
C LEU A 429 2.05 -19.97 9.60
N GLY A 430 2.15 -19.39 10.79
CA GLY A 430 3.38 -19.37 11.57
C GLY A 430 3.94 -20.77 11.80
N ARG A 431 3.18 -21.74 12.29
CA ARG A 431 3.67 -23.11 12.57
C ARG A 431 4.01 -23.94 11.34
N CYS A 432 3.33 -23.76 10.20
CA CYS A 432 3.75 -24.38 8.94
C CYS A 432 5.12 -23.86 8.48
N VAL A 433 5.47 -22.62 8.86
CA VAL A 433 6.79 -22.03 8.67
C VAL A 433 7.74 -22.37 9.84
N PHE A 434 7.22 -22.68 11.03
CA PHE A 434 7.93 -23.01 12.26
C PHE A 434 7.54 -24.43 12.75
N PRO A 435 8.07 -25.51 12.15
CA PRO A 435 7.97 -26.80 12.80
C PRO A 435 8.65 -26.70 14.19
N PRO A 436 8.10 -27.35 15.24
CA PRO A 436 8.81 -27.47 16.50
C PRO A 436 10.19 -28.07 16.21
N LEU A 437 11.22 -27.55 16.89
CA LEU A 437 12.61 -28.00 16.81
C LEU A 437 12.72 -29.49 17.19
N SER A 438 12.38 -30.39 16.28
CA SER A 438 12.86 -31.76 16.28
C SER A 438 14.14 -31.76 15.45
N PHE A 439 15.24 -31.34 16.08
CA PHE A 439 16.59 -31.64 15.61
C PHE A 439 16.74 -33.17 15.62
N THR A 440 16.44 -33.81 14.49
CA THR A 440 16.87 -35.18 14.24
C THR A 440 17.86 -35.11 13.10
N ILE A 441 19.13 -34.84 13.45
CA ILE A 441 20.25 -35.11 12.56
C ILE A 441 20.31 -36.64 12.44
N ARG A 442 19.65 -37.22 11.43
CA ARG A 442 20.06 -38.53 10.94
C ARG A 442 21.34 -38.29 10.14
N ARG A 443 22.49 -38.52 10.79
CA ARG A 443 23.70 -38.91 10.08
C ARG A 443 23.38 -40.25 9.40
N SER A 444 23.11 -40.24 8.10
CA SER A 444 23.33 -41.43 7.29
C SER A 444 24.80 -41.46 6.93
N MET A 445 25.59 -42.13 7.78
CA MET A 445 26.77 -42.83 7.29
C MET A 445 26.25 -44.10 6.60
N ALA A 446 26.48 -44.19 5.30
CA ALA A 446 26.65 -45.43 4.54
C ALA A 446 27.38 -45.04 3.25
#